data_AF-A0AA42JFW3-F1
#
_entry.id   AF-A0AA42JFW3-F1
#
_cell.length_a   1.000
_cell.length_b   1.000
_cell.length_c   1.000
_cell.angle_alpha   90.00
_cell.angle_beta   90.00
_cell.angle_gamma   90.00
#
_symmetry.space_group_name_H-M   'P 1'
#
loop_
_entity.id
_entity.type
_entity.pdbx_description
1 polymer ?
#
loop_
_entity_poly.entity_id
_entity_poly.type
_entity_poly.pdbx_seq_one_letter_code
_entity_poly.pdbx_strand_id
1 'polypeptide(L)'
;SVAAVLPAPTAPPAPVAPAVAVPSRPAAPSLVLPPGEMLVLIKRGQDAIEAGDIAGARLLLTRAAEAGNAHAALLLGTTYDPAALRERKVLGLAGDPQQARFWYERAADLGSTDAGRRLDDLARGR
;
A
#
# COMPACT_ATOMS: atom_id res chain seq x y z
N SER A 1 72.92 34.61 -7.11
CA SER A 1 72.47 34.05 -5.82
C SER A 1 70.98 33.86 -5.83
N VAL A 2 70.57 32.62 -5.64
CA VAL A 2 69.19 32.12 -5.59
C VAL A 2 68.66 32.32 -4.18
N ALA A 3 67.44 32.83 -4.03
CA ALA A 3 66.65 32.70 -2.81
C ALA A 3 65.24 32.27 -3.21
N ALA A 4 64.87 31.09 -2.72
CA ALA A 4 63.71 30.31 -3.13
C ALA A 4 62.39 30.96 -2.73
N VAL A 5 61.46 30.95 -3.69
CA VAL A 5 60.02 31.05 -3.46
C VAL A 5 59.54 29.70 -2.96
N LEU A 6 58.86 29.66 -1.81
CA LEU A 6 58.04 28.52 -1.41
C LEU A 6 56.56 28.97 -1.34
N PRO A 7 55.65 28.34 -2.10
CA PRO A 7 54.23 28.68 -2.08
C PRO A 7 53.49 28.08 -0.89
N ALA A 8 52.54 28.83 -0.35
CA ALA A 8 51.61 28.40 0.69
C ALA A 8 50.68 27.29 0.19
N PRO A 9 50.30 26.31 1.03
CA PRO A 9 49.48 25.19 0.61
C PRO A 9 48.03 25.62 0.35
N THR A 10 47.59 25.43 -0.90
CA THR A 10 46.20 25.44 -1.34
C THR A 10 45.38 24.41 -0.56
N ALA A 11 44.31 24.87 0.11
CA ALA A 11 43.30 24.01 0.70
C ALA A 11 42.58 23.21 -0.41
N PRO A 12 42.30 21.92 -0.20
CA PRO A 12 41.63 21.08 -1.20
C PRO A 12 40.15 21.49 -1.36
N PRO A 13 39.56 21.29 -2.55
CA PRO A 13 38.12 21.48 -2.75
C PRO A 13 37.34 20.44 -1.93
N ALA A 14 36.32 20.90 -1.22
CA ALA A 14 35.41 20.04 -0.48
C ALA A 14 34.77 19.01 -1.44
N PRO A 15 34.80 17.71 -1.12
CA PRO A 15 34.10 16.71 -1.91
C PRO A 15 32.59 16.97 -1.78
N VAL A 16 31.95 17.16 -2.94
CA VAL A 16 30.49 17.12 -3.09
C VAL A 16 29.96 15.88 -2.35
N ALA A 17 29.09 16.11 -1.37
CA ALA A 17 28.48 15.03 -0.61
C ALA A 17 27.86 14.02 -1.58
N PRO A 18 28.10 12.70 -1.38
CA PRO A 18 27.55 11.70 -2.26
C PRO A 18 26.03 11.82 -2.24
N ALA A 19 25.43 11.89 -3.42
CA ALA A 19 24.01 11.69 -3.62
C ALA A 19 23.61 10.50 -2.75
N VAL A 20 22.69 10.73 -1.82
CA VAL A 20 22.10 9.68 -1.02
C VAL A 20 21.49 8.74 -2.04
N ALA A 21 22.20 7.64 -2.32
CA ALA A 21 21.64 6.50 -2.99
C ALA A 21 20.44 6.12 -2.12
N VAL A 22 19.24 6.48 -2.58
CA VAL A 22 18.03 5.83 -2.11
C VAL A 22 18.37 4.35 -2.13
N PRO A 23 18.33 3.63 -1.00
CA PRO A 23 18.48 2.21 -1.05
C PRO A 23 17.38 1.76 -2.00
N SER A 24 17.78 1.26 -3.18
CA SER A 24 16.90 0.55 -4.09
C SER A 24 16.20 -0.46 -3.21
N ARG A 25 14.97 -0.15 -2.80
CA ARG A 25 14.17 -1.04 -1.96
C ARG A 25 14.26 -2.36 -2.69
N PRO A 26 14.83 -3.42 -2.09
CA PRO A 26 14.86 -4.70 -2.76
C PRO A 26 13.42 -4.94 -3.19
N ALA A 27 13.20 -5.07 -4.50
CA ALA A 27 11.90 -5.40 -5.05
C ALA A 27 11.41 -6.54 -4.18
N ALA A 28 10.37 -6.27 -3.37
CA ALA A 28 9.96 -7.15 -2.30
C ALA A 28 9.88 -8.55 -2.92
N PRO A 29 10.58 -9.56 -2.37
CA PRO A 29 10.55 -10.90 -2.93
C PRO A 29 9.09 -11.21 -3.15
N SER A 30 8.70 -11.49 -4.41
CA SER A 30 7.32 -11.75 -4.80
C SER A 30 6.73 -12.61 -3.72
N LEU A 31 5.90 -12.01 -2.85
CA LEU A 31 5.57 -12.62 -1.57
C LEU A 31 4.48 -13.63 -1.91
N VAL A 32 4.90 -14.72 -2.55
CA VAL A 32 4.07 -15.87 -2.87
C VAL A 32 3.74 -16.46 -1.52
N LEU A 33 2.67 -15.94 -0.95
CA LEU A 33 2.21 -16.34 0.35
C LEU A 33 1.63 -17.74 0.18
N PRO A 34 2.02 -18.72 1.02
CA PRO A 34 1.46 -20.05 0.92
C PRO A 34 -0.07 -19.96 1.00
N PRO A 35 -0.81 -20.70 0.14
CA PRO A 35 -2.27 -20.55 0.04
C PRO A 35 -2.99 -20.66 1.38
N GLY A 36 -2.50 -21.52 2.29
CA GLY A 36 -3.04 -21.65 3.64
C GLY A 36 -2.92 -20.37 4.48
N GLU A 37 -1.77 -19.70 4.47
CA GLU A 37 -1.61 -18.42 5.18
C GLU A 37 -2.48 -17.32 4.56
N MET A 38 -2.58 -17.30 3.24
CA MET A 38 -3.44 -16.33 2.53
C MET A 38 -4.90 -16.45 2.96
N LEU A 39 -5.44 -17.67 3.02
CA LEU A 39 -6.80 -17.91 3.48
C LEU A 39 -7.00 -17.49 4.94
N VAL A 40 -6.02 -17.73 5.81
CA VAL A 40 -6.06 -17.30 7.21
C VAL A 40 -6.09 -15.77 7.33
N LEU A 41 -5.27 -15.06 6.55
CA LEU A 41 -5.27 -13.59 6.53
C LEU A 41 -6.60 -13.03 6.03
N ILE A 42 -7.14 -13.58 4.95
CA ILE A 42 -8.43 -13.17 4.40
C ILE A 42 -9.54 -13.36 5.43
N LYS A 43 -9.61 -14.56 6.03
CA LYS A 43 -10.63 -14.87 7.03
C LYS A 43 -10.55 -13.93 8.24
N ARG A 44 -9.35 -13.75 8.80
CA ARG A 44 -9.16 -12.81 9.93
C ARG A 44 -9.45 -11.37 9.53
N GLY A 45 -9.17 -10.98 8.29
CA GLY A 45 -9.52 -9.68 7.76
C GLY A 45 -11.04 -9.48 7.71
N GLN A 46 -11.79 -10.49 7.25
CA GLN A 46 -13.25 -10.47 7.26
C GLN A 46 -13.80 -10.41 8.69
N ASP A 47 -13.30 -11.25 9.60
CA ASP A 47 -13.68 -11.24 11.01
C ASP A 47 -13.43 -9.86 11.65
N ALA A 48 -12.30 -9.21 11.32
CA ALA A 48 -11.98 -7.87 11.78
C ALA A 48 -12.94 -6.81 11.21
N ILE A 49 -13.32 -6.92 9.94
CA ILE A 49 -14.34 -6.03 9.34
C ILE A 49 -15.68 -6.18 10.08
N GLU A 50 -16.10 -7.42 10.38
CA GLU A 50 -17.35 -7.70 11.10
C GLU A 50 -17.31 -7.18 12.54
N ALA A 51 -16.15 -7.26 13.19
CA ALA A 51 -15.91 -6.69 14.52
C ALA A 51 -15.79 -5.15 14.52
N GLY A 52 -15.74 -4.51 13.35
CA GLY A 52 -15.52 -3.07 13.20
C GLY A 52 -14.06 -2.63 13.36
N ASP A 53 -13.11 -3.56 13.48
CA ASP A 53 -11.68 -3.30 13.45
C ASP A 53 -11.19 -3.13 12.01
N ILE A 54 -11.50 -1.98 11.43
CA ILE A 54 -11.13 -1.66 10.05
C ILE A 54 -9.62 -1.52 9.88
N ALA A 55 -8.89 -1.05 10.90
CA ALA A 55 -7.44 -0.93 10.84
C ALA A 55 -6.76 -2.31 10.80
N GLY A 56 -7.18 -3.24 11.67
CA GLY A 56 -6.71 -4.61 11.66
C GLY A 56 -7.07 -5.34 10.36
N ALA A 57 -8.30 -5.15 9.87
CA ALA A 57 -8.72 -5.67 8.57
C ALA A 57 -7.81 -5.21 7.43
N ARG A 58 -7.54 -3.90 7.34
CA ARG A 58 -6.67 -3.34 6.30
C ARG A 58 -5.28 -3.96 6.32
N LEU A 59 -4.68 -4.14 7.51
CA LEU A 59 -3.36 -4.74 7.64
C LEU A 59 -3.32 -6.18 7.09
N LEU A 60 -4.29 -7.00 7.49
CA LEU A 60 -4.37 -8.41 7.09
C LEU A 60 -4.67 -8.57 5.61
N LEU A 61 -5.65 -7.80 5.11
CA LEU A 61 -6.09 -7.87 3.71
C LEU A 61 -5.06 -7.28 2.75
N THR A 62 -4.29 -6.26 3.15
CA THR A 62 -3.19 -5.71 2.31
C THR A 62 -2.20 -6.80 1.96
N ARG A 63 -1.74 -7.58 2.95
CA ARG A 63 -0.78 -8.67 2.69
C ARG A 63 -1.35 -9.72 1.74
N ALA A 64 -2.63 -10.08 1.86
CA ALA A 64 -3.27 -11.04 0.97
C ALA A 64 -3.54 -10.48 -0.44
N ALA A 65 -3.90 -9.19 -0.56
CA ALA A 65 -4.15 -8.50 -1.83
C ALA A 65 -2.84 -8.26 -2.61
N GLU A 66 -1.76 -7.91 -1.91
CA GLU A 66 -0.43 -7.77 -2.49
C GLU A 66 0.11 -9.11 -3.00
N ALA A 67 -0.24 -10.22 -2.34
CA ALA A 67 0.04 -11.58 -2.80
C ALA A 67 -0.83 -12.05 -4.00
N GLY A 68 -1.67 -11.16 -4.57
CA GLY A 68 -2.42 -11.42 -5.79
C GLY A 68 -3.80 -12.04 -5.58
N ASN A 69 -4.37 -11.98 -4.38
CA ASN A 69 -5.72 -12.47 -4.15
C ASN A 69 -6.80 -11.43 -4.51
N ALA A 70 -7.62 -11.75 -5.53
CA ALA A 70 -8.69 -10.88 -6.01
C ALA A 70 -9.73 -10.56 -4.92
N HIS A 71 -10.11 -11.55 -4.11
CA HIS A 71 -11.09 -11.39 -3.03
C HIS A 71 -10.56 -10.51 -1.90
N ALA A 72 -9.29 -10.68 -1.53
CA ALA A 72 -8.64 -9.83 -0.54
C ALA A 72 -8.58 -8.37 -0.99
N ALA A 73 -8.22 -8.12 -2.26
CA ALA A 73 -8.20 -6.78 -2.85
C ALA A 73 -9.60 -6.15 -2.83
N LEU A 74 -10.64 -6.93 -3.17
CA LEU A 74 -12.02 -6.46 -3.12
C LEU A 74 -12.45 -6.09 -1.68
N LEU A 75 -12.19 -6.96 -0.71
CA LEU A 75 -12.50 -6.68 0.69
C LEU A 75 -11.75 -5.45 1.19
N LEU A 76 -10.47 -5.31 0.85
CA LEU A 76 -9.66 -4.16 1.21
C LEU A 76 -10.26 -2.86 0.65
N GLY A 77 -10.73 -2.87 -0.60
CA GLY A 77 -11.45 -1.74 -1.18
C GLY A 77 -12.68 -1.33 -0.34
N THR A 78 -13.47 -2.30 0.14
CA THR A 78 -14.64 -2.00 1.00
C THR A 78 -14.28 -1.38 2.34
N THR A 79 -13.05 -1.57 2.83
CA THR A 79 -12.59 -0.92 4.06
C THR A 79 -12.26 0.55 3.85
N TYR A 80 -11.98 0.98 2.61
CA TYR A 80 -11.73 2.37 2.25
C TYR A 80 -12.96 3.05 1.67
N ASP A 81 -13.93 2.30 1.17
CA ASP A 81 -15.16 2.83 0.59
C ASP A 81 -16.02 3.58 1.64
N PRO A 82 -16.24 4.90 1.47
CA PRO A 82 -17.06 5.68 2.39
C PRO A 82 -18.50 5.17 2.52
N ALA A 83 -19.11 4.65 1.45
CA ALA A 83 -20.46 4.13 1.49
C ALA A 83 -20.53 2.82 2.28
N ALA A 84 -19.61 1.89 2.01
CA ALA A 84 -19.51 0.63 2.74
C ALA A 84 -19.24 0.84 4.25
N LEU A 85 -18.45 1.85 4.63
CA LEU A 85 -18.21 2.19 6.03
C LEU A 85 -19.46 2.79 6.71
N ARG A 86 -20.26 3.58 5.97
CA ARG A 86 -21.53 4.15 6.44
C ARG A 86 -22.58 3.08 6.73
N GLU A 87 -22.73 2.09 5.85
CA GLU A 87 -23.65 0.97 6.05
C GLU A 87 -23.34 0.20 7.33
N ARG A 88 -22.06 0.03 7.63
CA ARG A 88 -21.57 -0.68 8.83
C ARG A 88 -21.62 0.16 10.11
N LYS A 89 -22.09 1.42 10.02
CA LYS A 89 -22.15 2.38 11.15
C LYS A 89 -20.80 2.56 11.86
N VAL A 90 -19.68 2.40 11.14
CA VAL A 90 -18.35 2.64 11.68
C VAL A 90 -18.16 4.17 11.77
N LEU A 91 -18.45 4.71 12.96
CA LEU A 91 -18.36 6.13 13.25
C LEU A 91 -16.90 6.54 13.48
N GLY A 92 -16.43 7.59 12.82
CA GLY A 92 -15.13 8.20 13.07
C GLY A 92 -13.98 7.73 12.17
N LEU A 93 -14.19 6.74 11.28
CA LEU A 93 -13.21 6.41 10.24
C LEU A 93 -13.58 7.09 8.92
N ALA A 94 -12.72 7.98 8.45
CA ALA A 94 -12.86 8.54 7.11
C ALA A 94 -12.51 7.45 6.08
N GLY A 95 -13.46 7.16 5.18
CA GLY A 95 -13.17 6.43 3.96
C GLY A 95 -12.23 7.23 3.06
N ASP A 96 -11.53 6.54 2.17
CA ASP A 96 -10.70 7.11 1.12
C ASP A 96 -11.15 6.53 -0.22
N PRO A 97 -11.96 7.29 -1.01
CA PRO A 97 -12.48 6.78 -2.26
C PRO A 97 -11.38 6.53 -3.30
N GLN A 98 -10.21 7.19 -3.22
CA GLN A 98 -9.11 6.89 -4.15
C GLN A 98 -8.49 5.53 -3.84
N GLN A 99 -8.27 5.23 -2.57
CA GLN A 99 -7.80 3.90 -2.15
C GLN A 99 -8.83 2.81 -2.47
N ALA A 100 -10.12 3.07 -2.23
CA ALA A 100 -11.18 2.13 -2.57
C ALA A 100 -11.15 1.79 -4.07
N ARG A 101 -11.08 2.82 -4.92
CA ARG A 101 -10.97 2.66 -6.38
C ARG A 101 -9.74 1.85 -6.77
N PHE A 102 -8.57 2.18 -6.25
CA PHE A 102 -7.32 1.47 -6.55
C PHE A 102 -7.44 -0.03 -6.26
N TRP A 103 -7.98 -0.39 -5.09
CA TRP A 103 -8.11 -1.79 -4.71
C TRP A 103 -9.19 -2.53 -5.49
N TYR A 104 -10.28 -1.87 -5.88
CA TYR A 104 -11.28 -2.45 -6.76
C TYR A 104 -10.77 -2.64 -8.18
N GLU A 105 -10.01 -1.69 -8.74
CA GLU A 105 -9.35 -1.86 -10.04
C GLU A 105 -8.39 -3.05 -10.00
N ARG A 106 -7.54 -3.14 -8.95
CA ARG A 106 -6.67 -4.30 -8.75
C ARG A 106 -7.43 -5.61 -8.61
N ALA A 107 -8.58 -5.61 -7.91
CA ALA A 107 -9.43 -6.79 -7.81
C ALA A 107 -9.98 -7.22 -9.17
N ALA A 108 -10.38 -6.26 -10.03
CA ALA A 108 -10.81 -6.53 -11.40
C ALA A 108 -9.68 -7.13 -12.24
N ASP A 109 -8.46 -6.56 -12.16
CA ASP A 109 -7.27 -7.07 -12.87
C ASP A 109 -6.91 -8.50 -12.44
N LEU A 110 -7.18 -8.86 -11.18
CA LEU A 110 -7.00 -10.21 -10.63
C LEU A 110 -8.19 -11.15 -10.91
N GLY A 111 -9.23 -10.70 -11.62
CA GLY A 111 -10.37 -11.51 -12.05
C GLY A 111 -11.60 -11.50 -11.13
N SER A 112 -11.72 -10.52 -10.22
CA SER A 112 -12.92 -10.37 -9.41
C SER A 112 -14.11 -9.89 -10.25
N THR A 113 -15.19 -10.67 -10.24
CA THR A 113 -16.45 -10.34 -10.93
C THR A 113 -17.23 -9.22 -10.25
N ASP A 114 -17.05 -9.03 -8.94
CA ASP A 114 -17.78 -8.02 -8.16
C ASP A 114 -17.14 -6.63 -8.22
N ALA A 115 -15.88 -6.55 -8.64
CA ALA A 115 -15.11 -5.30 -8.67
C ALA A 115 -15.75 -4.22 -9.55
N GLY A 116 -16.28 -4.59 -10.71
CA GLY A 116 -16.93 -3.65 -11.63
C GLY A 116 -18.15 -2.96 -11.00
N ARG A 117 -19.00 -3.71 -10.28
CA ARG A 117 -20.12 -3.15 -9.54
C ARG A 117 -19.62 -2.20 -8.44
N ARG A 118 -18.59 -2.59 -7.69
CA ARG A 118 -18.03 -1.76 -6.62
C ARG A 118 -17.44 -0.44 -7.13
N LEU A 119 -16.77 -0.44 -8.27
CA LEU A 119 -16.26 0.78 -8.90
C LEU A 119 -17.38 1.73 -9.31
N ASP A 120 -18.46 1.17 -9.85
CA ASP A 120 -19.63 1.89 -10.31
C ASP A 120 -20.45 2.48 -9.14
N ASP A 121 -20.60 1.73 -8.05
CA ASP A 121 -21.22 2.23 -6.81
C ASP A 121 -20.38 3.35 -6.18
N LEU A 122 -19.06 3.17 -6.09
CA LEU A 122 -18.12 4.17 -5.59
C LEU A 122 -18.17 5.47 -6.41
N ALA A 123 -18.24 5.38 -7.74
CA ALA A 123 -18.36 6.53 -8.63
C ALA A 123 -19.67 7.31 -8.41
N ARG A 124 -20.73 6.62 -7.98
CA ARG A 124 -22.02 7.23 -7.65
C ARG A 124 -22.18 7.57 -6.17
N GLY A 125 -21.21 7.20 -5.32
CA GLY A 125 -21.26 7.37 -3.87
C GLY A 125 -22.40 6.61 -3.21
N ARG A 126 -22.76 5.42 -3.72
CA ARG A 126 -23.87 4.60 -3.23
C ARG A 126 -23.42 3.49 -2.30
#